data_AF-A0A3B6U1V2-F1
#
_entry.id   AF-A0A3B6U1V2-F1
#
_cell.length_a   1.000
_cell.length_b   1.000
_cell.length_c   1.000
_cell.angle_alpha   90.00
_cell.angle_beta   90.00
_cell.angle_gamma   90.00
#
_symmetry.space_group_name_H-M   'P 1'
#
loop_
_entity.id
_entity.type
_entity.pdbx_description
1 polymer ?
#
loop_
_entity_poly.entity_id
_entity_poly.type
_entity_poly.pdbx_seq_one_letter_code
_entity_poly.pdbx_strand_id
1 'polypeptide(L)'
;MYFRLSKVRDRVPGASPDQDAEEATCCGVLEFTAREGSAQLPSHVWNNLFQSDIPDVPLIEVRYASLPKGTYAKLKPEGMGFSDLPNHRAVLETALRNHATLSENDVVMVNYGQLQYKLKVLELKPASSVSVLETDVEVDIEEPDSVFDNEENQHVLVPLETGKVESGAVEEGKFRYYKFSVEEGVAEKVASGCANIEVKIESDTSGGDTDIYVSRHPLVFPTQHRHEWSSHEMGSKVLILKPKDATLVSGLYSVGVYGFKATAKFQLSVAIKDVIDSHRIGEQGSVSSAGNGDSVVCKNCKRHISSRTSVLHEAYCVRHNVICMHDGCGVVLRKEVAADHVHCSKCGQAFQQREMEKHMKVFHEPLNCPCGVVLEKEEMVKHQSSTCPCRLIVCRFCGDTVQAGGQPLDVRDRLRNMCEHESICGSRTAPCGSCGRSVMLKEMDIHAIAVHQKS
;
A
#
# COMPACT_ATOMS: atom_id res chain seq x y z
N MET A 1 12.68 28.34 25.12
CA MET A 1 11.75 28.82 26.17
C MET A 1 10.53 27.94 26.09
N TYR A 2 10.05 27.40 27.22
CA TYR A 2 8.90 26.49 27.24
C TYR A 2 7.80 27.03 28.14
N PHE A 3 6.57 26.68 27.80
CA PHE A 3 5.39 27.08 28.54
C PHE A 3 4.49 25.87 28.75
N ARG A 4 3.91 25.78 29.94
CA ARG A 4 2.83 24.88 30.27
C ARG A 4 1.51 25.59 29.98
N LEU A 5 0.67 24.95 29.18
CA LEU A 5 -0.66 25.39 28.82
C LEU A 5 -1.70 24.54 29.54
N SER A 6 -2.72 25.17 30.11
CA SER A 6 -3.88 24.49 30.72
C SER A 6 -5.17 25.24 30.42
N LYS A 7 -6.30 24.54 30.36
CA LYS A 7 -7.61 25.16 30.17
C LYS A 7 -7.98 26.01 31.38
N VAL A 8 -8.57 27.18 31.15
CA VAL A 8 -9.24 27.93 32.21
C VAL A 8 -10.67 27.40 32.34
N ARG A 9 -10.95 26.59 33.36
CA ARG A 9 -12.33 26.21 33.71
C ARG A 9 -12.98 27.34 34.51
N ASP A 10 -14.26 27.63 34.26
CA ASP A 10 -15.06 28.43 35.18
C ASP A 10 -15.02 27.74 36.55
N ARG A 11 -14.32 28.37 37.51
CA ARG A 11 -14.02 27.76 38.81
C ARG A 11 -15.32 27.45 39.56
N VAL A 12 -15.74 26.19 39.56
CA VAL A 12 -16.64 25.67 40.60
C VAL A 12 -15.81 25.49 41.88
N PRO A 13 -16.18 26.11 43.01
CA PRO A 13 -15.42 25.97 44.26
C PRO A 13 -15.50 24.52 44.76
N GLY A 14 -14.41 23.75 44.60
CA GLY A 14 -14.32 22.37 45.09
C GLY A 14 -13.53 21.37 44.22
N ALA A 15 -13.05 21.76 43.03
CA ALA A 15 -12.19 20.90 42.21
C ALA A 15 -10.82 20.68 42.86
N SER A 16 -10.36 19.43 42.91
CA SER A 16 -9.05 19.06 43.47
C SER A 16 -7.92 19.47 42.51
N PRO A 17 -6.75 19.91 43.03
CA PRO A 17 -5.61 20.33 42.21
C PRO A 17 -4.97 19.20 41.36
N ASP A 18 -5.27 17.94 41.65
CA ASP A 18 -4.74 16.80 40.91
C ASP A 18 -5.42 16.60 39.53
N GLN A 19 -6.67 17.05 39.35
CA GLN A 19 -7.35 16.98 38.05
C GLN A 19 -6.80 18.00 37.04
N ASP A 20 -6.22 19.11 37.50
CA ASP A 20 -5.60 20.13 36.65
C ASP A 20 -4.25 19.68 36.08
N ALA A 21 -3.65 18.62 36.63
CA ALA A 21 -2.39 18.07 36.14
C ALA A 21 -2.57 17.18 34.90
N GLU A 22 -3.72 16.53 34.74
CA GLU A 22 -4.00 15.56 33.66
C GLU A 22 -4.34 16.22 32.31
N GLU A 23 -4.72 17.50 32.28
CA GLU A 23 -5.10 18.24 31.06
C GLU A 23 -4.16 19.42 30.74
N ALA A 24 -2.87 19.27 31.04
CA ALA A 24 -1.88 20.28 30.71
C ALA A 24 -0.87 19.76 29.68
N THR A 25 -0.61 20.56 28.65
CA THR A 25 0.39 20.24 27.63
C THR A 25 1.49 21.30 27.65
N CYS A 26 2.73 20.88 27.44
CA CYS A 26 3.86 21.80 27.31
C CYS A 26 4.11 22.12 25.84
N CYS A 27 4.49 23.36 25.54
CA CYS A 27 4.89 23.78 24.21
C CYS A 27 6.13 24.71 24.23
N GLY A 28 6.84 24.76 23.11
CA GLY A 28 7.84 25.79 22.84
C GLY A 28 7.21 27.05 22.22
N VAL A 29 7.96 28.15 22.19
CA VAL A 29 7.59 29.35 21.41
C VAL A 29 8.46 29.42 20.16
N LEU A 30 7.79 29.62 19.02
CA LEU A 30 8.44 29.86 17.74
C LEU A 30 8.74 31.35 17.54
N GLU A 31 7.72 32.21 17.72
CA GLU A 31 7.82 33.66 17.52
C GLU A 31 6.84 34.44 18.41
N PHE A 32 7.13 35.73 18.62
CA PHE A 32 6.32 36.66 19.42
C PHE A 32 5.67 37.73 18.53
N THR A 33 4.81 37.29 17.61
CA THR A 33 4.17 38.12 16.57
C THR A 33 2.65 38.25 16.75
N ALA A 34 2.06 37.48 17.67
CA ALA A 34 0.63 37.45 17.93
C ALA A 34 0.10 38.79 18.46
N ARG A 35 -1.18 39.08 18.21
CA ARG A 35 -1.84 40.29 18.71
C ARG A 35 -1.91 40.26 20.24
N GLU A 36 -1.88 41.43 20.86
CA GLU A 36 -2.03 41.57 22.31
C GLU A 36 -3.29 40.85 22.81
N GLY A 37 -3.14 40.09 23.91
CA GLY A 37 -4.23 39.29 24.48
C GLY A 37 -4.56 38.00 23.74
N SER A 38 -3.77 37.58 22.74
CA SER A 38 -3.99 36.35 21.98
C SER A 38 -2.73 35.51 21.83
N ALA A 39 -2.90 34.20 21.69
CA ALA A 39 -1.84 33.25 21.36
C ALA A 39 -2.29 32.37 20.18
N GLN A 40 -1.38 32.12 19.24
CA GLN A 40 -1.63 31.17 18.15
C GLN A 40 -1.00 29.83 18.51
N LEU A 41 -1.79 28.76 18.45
CA LEU A 41 -1.35 27.41 18.77
C LEU A 41 -1.29 26.54 17.51
N PRO A 42 -0.25 25.71 17.34
CA PRO A 42 -0.25 24.66 16.34
C PRO A 42 -1.42 23.68 16.57
N SER A 43 -1.88 23.03 15.49
CA SER A 43 -2.99 22.08 15.54
C SER A 43 -2.75 20.93 16.53
N HIS A 44 -1.52 20.43 16.67
CA HIS A 44 -1.20 19.36 17.63
C HIS A 44 -1.35 19.82 19.08
N VAL A 45 -0.87 21.02 19.43
CA VAL A 45 -1.01 21.59 20.78
C VAL A 45 -2.48 21.86 21.09
N TRP A 46 -3.21 22.41 20.11
CA TRP A 46 -4.65 22.65 20.24
C TRP A 46 -5.41 21.35 20.50
N ASN A 47 -5.14 20.31 19.72
CA ASN A 47 -5.83 19.02 19.84
C ASN A 47 -5.50 18.32 21.17
N ASN A 48 -4.27 18.42 21.67
CA ASN A 48 -3.90 17.87 22.98
C ASN A 48 -4.58 18.64 24.12
N LEU A 49 -4.67 19.96 24.00
CA LEU A 49 -5.30 20.79 25.01
C LEU A 49 -6.82 20.59 25.00
N PHE A 50 -7.49 20.70 23.86
CA PHE A 50 -8.95 20.74 23.78
C PHE A 50 -9.62 19.40 23.46
N GLN A 51 -8.87 18.39 23.02
CA GLN A 51 -9.35 17.04 22.66
C GLN A 51 -10.66 17.06 21.86
N SER A 52 -11.80 16.94 22.55
CA SER A 52 -13.16 16.86 21.97
C SER A 52 -14.06 18.05 22.31
N ASP A 53 -13.64 18.94 23.21
CA ASP A 53 -14.44 20.08 23.67
C ASP A 53 -13.94 21.36 23.02
N ILE A 54 -14.70 21.92 22.08
CA ILE A 54 -14.45 23.27 21.55
C ILE A 54 -15.18 24.26 22.46
N PRO A 55 -14.49 25.00 23.33
CA PRO A 55 -15.15 26.02 24.13
C PRO A 55 -15.59 27.20 23.25
N ASP A 56 -16.74 27.80 23.58
CA ASP A 56 -17.23 29.03 22.95
C ASP A 56 -16.20 30.17 23.05
N VAL A 57 -15.39 30.16 24.12
CA VAL A 57 -14.24 31.05 24.31
C VAL A 57 -13.03 30.24 24.80
N PRO A 58 -12.01 29.98 23.96
CA PRO A 58 -10.83 29.21 24.33
C PRO A 58 -9.86 30.06 25.17
N LEU A 59 -10.14 30.21 26.46
CA LEU A 59 -9.20 30.82 27.41
C LEU A 59 -8.21 29.77 27.91
N ILE A 60 -6.92 30.09 27.78
CA ILE A 60 -5.82 29.24 28.22
C ILE A 60 -4.99 29.97 29.26
N GLU A 61 -4.53 29.24 30.26
CA GLU A 61 -3.52 29.73 31.19
C GLU A 61 -2.13 29.35 30.65
N VAL A 62 -1.23 30.33 30.58
CA VAL A 62 0.13 30.16 30.08
C VAL A 62 1.10 30.38 31.25
N ARG A 63 1.84 29.34 31.62
CA ARG A 63 2.87 29.42 32.67
C ARG A 63 4.24 29.09 32.12
N TYR A 64 5.24 29.89 32.43
CA TYR A 64 6.63 29.57 32.10
C TYR A 64 7.03 28.24 32.76
N ALA A 65 7.67 27.37 31.99
CA ALA A 65 8.14 26.07 32.44
C ALA A 65 9.62 25.85 32.08
N SER A 66 10.38 25.29 33.02
CA SER A 66 11.75 24.82 32.77
C SER A 66 11.71 23.30 32.62
N LEU A 67 11.97 22.80 31.40
CA LEU A 67 11.86 21.38 31.09
C LEU A 67 13.25 20.75 30.93
N PRO A 68 13.51 19.58 31.54
CA PRO A 68 14.73 18.83 31.28
C PRO A 68 14.72 18.27 29.85
N LYS A 69 15.91 17.94 29.32
CA LYS A 69 16.03 17.21 28.05
C LYS A 69 15.50 15.78 28.24
N GLY A 70 14.68 15.33 27.29
CA GLY A 70 14.14 13.98 27.29
C GLY A 70 15.23 12.96 26.96
N THR A 71 15.18 11.81 27.63
CA THR A 71 16.07 10.67 27.36
C THR A 71 15.30 9.43 26.92
N TYR A 72 14.04 9.31 27.32
CA TYR A 72 13.18 8.17 26.97
C TYR A 72 11.72 8.61 26.82
N ALA A 73 11.02 8.04 25.86
CA ALA A 73 9.59 8.20 25.65
C ALA A 73 8.93 6.86 25.29
N LYS A 74 7.90 6.48 26.06
CA LYS A 74 7.04 5.34 25.76
C LYS A 74 5.78 5.82 25.08
N LEU A 75 5.55 5.36 23.87
CA LEU A 75 4.41 5.76 23.03
C LEU A 75 3.53 4.57 22.71
N LYS A 76 2.23 4.81 22.59
CA LYS A 76 1.25 3.78 22.29
C LYS A 76 0.32 4.21 21.16
N PRO A 77 0.29 3.51 20.02
CA PRO A 77 -0.71 3.75 18.99
C PRO A 77 -2.12 3.52 19.53
N GLU A 78 -3.05 4.44 19.24
CA GLU A 78 -4.47 4.26 19.60
C GLU A 78 -5.15 3.20 18.72
N GLY A 79 -4.62 2.95 17.52
CA GLY A 79 -5.15 1.98 16.57
C GLY A 79 -4.07 1.04 16.04
N MET A 80 -4.50 -0.06 15.42
CA MET A 80 -3.60 -1.02 14.79
C MET A 80 -2.96 -0.48 13.51
N GLY A 81 -1.88 -1.13 13.09
CA GLY A 81 -1.24 -0.91 11.79
C GLY A 81 -0.10 0.10 11.77
N PHE A 82 0.14 0.87 12.85
CA PHE A 82 1.31 1.77 12.91
C PHE A 82 2.63 0.99 12.83
N SER A 83 2.77 -0.09 13.61
CA SER A 83 3.96 -0.94 13.63
C SER A 83 4.19 -1.68 12.29
N ASP A 84 3.15 -1.81 11.47
CA ASP A 84 3.21 -2.43 10.15
C ASP A 84 3.73 -1.49 9.07
N LEU A 85 3.82 -0.19 9.37
CA LEU A 85 4.33 0.78 8.42
C LEU A 85 5.83 0.55 8.17
N PRO A 86 6.26 0.72 6.90
CA PRO A 86 7.66 0.69 6.54
C PRO A 86 8.38 1.83 7.24
N ASN A 87 9.52 1.55 7.84
CA ASN A 87 10.33 2.54 8.55
C ASN A 87 9.51 3.35 9.59
N HIS A 88 8.54 2.74 10.27
CA HIS A 88 7.68 3.44 11.26
C HIS A 88 8.46 4.29 12.26
N ARG A 89 9.68 3.87 12.64
CA ARG A 89 10.61 4.65 13.47
C ARG A 89 11.04 5.97 12.83
N ALA A 90 11.41 5.97 11.56
CA ALA A 90 11.83 7.18 10.84
C ALA A 90 10.65 8.13 10.60
N VAL A 91 9.46 7.58 10.31
CA VAL A 91 8.23 8.37 10.16
C VAL A 91 7.87 9.05 11.49
N LEU A 92 7.99 8.32 12.61
CA LEU A 92 7.81 8.86 13.95
C LEU A 92 8.84 9.93 14.30
N GLU A 93 10.11 9.68 14.02
CA GLU A 93 11.19 10.64 14.26
C GLU A 93 10.92 11.95 13.51
N THR A 94 10.51 11.85 12.24
CA THR A 94 10.14 13.02 11.43
C THR A 94 8.95 13.79 12.03
N ALA A 95 7.95 13.09 12.54
CA ALA A 95 6.83 13.73 13.22
C ALA A 95 7.27 14.43 14.53
N LEU A 96 8.14 13.79 15.32
CA LEU A 96 8.65 14.32 16.57
C LEU A 96 9.54 15.56 16.37
N ARG A 97 10.24 15.69 15.23
CA ARG A 97 11.00 16.92 14.89
C ARG A 97 10.15 18.19 14.84
N ASN A 98 8.84 18.05 14.60
CA ASN A 98 7.90 19.18 14.60
C ASN A 98 7.40 19.55 16.02
N HIS A 99 7.85 18.82 17.04
CA HIS A 99 7.48 19.05 18.44
C HIS A 99 8.69 19.58 19.20
N ALA A 100 8.49 20.66 19.97
CA ALA A 100 9.53 21.17 20.85
C ALA A 100 9.61 20.40 22.17
N THR A 101 8.47 19.84 22.59
CA THR A 101 8.24 19.26 23.91
C THR A 101 7.27 18.10 23.77
N LEU A 102 7.36 17.15 24.70
CA LEU A 102 6.38 16.09 24.89
C LEU A 102 5.95 16.09 26.36
N SER A 103 4.66 15.87 26.60
CA SER A 103 4.07 15.70 27.93
C SER A 103 3.37 14.34 28.00
N GLU A 104 3.34 13.72 29.17
CA GLU A 104 2.56 12.50 29.38
C GLU A 104 1.08 12.76 29.06
N ASN A 105 0.43 11.78 28.42
CA ASN A 105 -0.92 11.87 27.85
C ASN A 105 -1.09 12.74 26.60
N ASP A 106 -0.05 13.44 26.11
CA ASP A 106 -0.12 14.09 24.79
C ASP A 106 -0.35 13.04 23.69
N VAL A 107 -1.05 13.42 22.62
CA VAL A 107 -1.21 12.62 21.41
C VAL A 107 -0.35 13.19 20.29
N VAL A 108 0.55 12.36 19.77
CA VAL A 108 1.40 12.67 18.62
C VAL A 108 0.74 12.14 17.36
N MET A 109 0.49 13.04 16.40
CA MET A 109 -0.04 12.69 15.09
C MET A 109 1.10 12.34 14.14
N VAL A 110 1.10 11.11 13.63
CA VAL A 110 2.07 10.64 12.65
C VAL A 110 1.38 10.39 11.32
N ASN A 111 1.85 11.06 10.27
CA ASN A 111 1.27 10.96 8.94
C ASN A 111 2.11 10.01 8.07
N TYR A 112 1.45 9.06 7.41
CA TYR A 112 2.07 8.18 6.41
C TYR A 112 1.24 8.18 5.14
N GLY A 113 1.68 8.92 4.12
CA GLY A 113 0.90 9.11 2.90
C GLY A 113 -0.41 9.84 3.19
N GLN A 114 -1.54 9.15 3.04
CA GLN A 114 -2.89 9.66 3.36
C GLN A 114 -3.39 9.20 4.73
N LEU A 115 -2.65 8.33 5.42
CA LEU A 115 -3.04 7.76 6.70
C LEU A 115 -2.51 8.62 7.84
N GLN A 116 -3.33 8.74 8.88
CA GLN A 116 -2.98 9.43 10.10
C GLN A 116 -3.06 8.45 11.27
N TYR A 117 -1.97 8.36 12.02
CA TYR A 117 -1.86 7.51 13.19
C TYR A 117 -1.73 8.39 14.43
N LYS A 118 -2.52 8.08 15.45
CA LYS A 118 -2.48 8.73 16.77
C LYS A 118 -1.65 7.88 17.71
N LEU A 119 -0.60 8.46 18.28
CA LEU A 119 0.23 7.81 19.29
C LEU A 119 0.14 8.59 20.59
N LYS A 120 -0.40 7.97 21.63
CA LYS A 120 -0.46 8.54 22.98
C LYS A 120 0.87 8.38 23.69
N VAL A 121 1.35 9.43 24.34
CA VAL A 121 2.51 9.39 25.22
C VAL A 121 2.10 8.79 26.56
N LEU A 122 2.74 7.67 26.94
CA LEU A 122 2.45 6.98 28.19
C LEU A 122 3.41 7.35 29.31
N GLU A 123 4.71 7.37 29.02
CA GLU A 123 5.76 7.57 30.01
C GLU A 123 6.89 8.40 29.40
N LEU A 124 7.43 9.35 30.17
CA LEU A 124 8.59 10.16 29.78
C LEU A 124 9.66 10.13 30.87
N LYS A 125 10.93 10.23 30.46
CA LYS A 125 12.07 10.42 31.40
C LYS A 125 12.91 11.63 31.01
N PRO A 126 13.37 12.43 31.98
CA PRO A 126 13.32 12.19 33.44
C PRO A 126 12.09 12.76 34.17
N ALA A 127 11.17 13.43 33.47
CA ALA A 127 9.98 14.07 34.05
C ALA A 127 8.76 13.82 33.17
N SER A 128 7.56 14.07 33.68
CA SER A 128 6.29 13.95 32.95
C SER A 128 6.10 14.96 31.81
N SER A 129 7.02 15.90 31.66
CA SER A 129 7.13 16.75 30.48
C SER A 129 8.60 17.03 30.20
N VAL A 130 9.02 16.86 28.95
CA VAL A 130 10.43 16.95 28.54
C VAL A 130 10.58 17.78 27.27
N SER A 131 11.75 18.38 27.09
CA SER A 131 12.17 18.95 25.81
C SER A 131 12.71 17.85 24.90
N VAL A 132 12.26 17.83 23.66
CA VAL A 132 12.75 16.91 22.61
C VAL A 132 13.57 17.63 21.53
N LEU A 133 13.85 18.92 21.71
CA LEU A 133 14.75 19.67 20.84
C LEU A 133 16.20 19.26 21.05
N GLU A 134 16.90 18.96 19.95
CA GLU A 134 18.36 18.68 19.91
C GLU A 134 18.80 17.71 21.01
N THR A 135 18.07 16.61 21.13
CA THR A 135 18.35 15.54 22.09
C THR A 135 17.98 14.21 21.46
N ASP A 136 18.77 13.19 21.79
CA ASP A 136 18.50 11.82 21.37
C ASP A 136 17.57 11.19 22.42
N VAL A 137 16.30 11.01 22.06
CA VAL A 137 15.30 10.36 22.91
C VAL A 137 15.16 8.91 22.46
N GLU A 138 15.36 7.97 23.37
CA GLU A 138 15.02 6.57 23.10
C GLU A 138 13.49 6.40 23.08
N VAL A 139 12.95 5.88 21.99
CA VAL A 139 11.51 5.70 21.82
C VAL A 139 11.16 4.22 21.86
N ASP A 140 10.24 3.87 22.76
CA ASP A 140 9.66 2.54 22.90
C ASP A 140 8.18 2.60 22.49
N ILE A 141 7.76 1.66 21.65
CA ILE A 141 6.41 1.63 21.09
C ILE A 141 5.70 0.40 21.65
N GLU A 142 4.67 0.61 22.45
CA GLU A 142 3.81 -0.48 22.92
C GLU A 142 2.79 -0.90 21.86
N GLU A 143 2.37 -2.16 21.93
CA GLU A 143 1.22 -2.66 21.19
C GLU A 143 -0.09 -2.07 21.74
N PRO A 144 -1.10 -1.81 20.89
CA PRO A 144 -2.40 -1.31 21.33
C PRO A 144 -3.12 -2.32 22.25
N ASP A 145 -3.83 -1.84 23.28
CA ASP A 145 -4.45 -2.70 24.32
C ASP A 145 -5.59 -3.59 23.82
N SER A 146 -6.20 -3.25 22.69
CA SER A 146 -7.31 -4.02 22.14
C SER A 146 -7.60 -3.66 20.70
N VAL A 147 -8.15 -4.65 20.00
CA VAL A 147 -8.82 -4.55 18.71
C VAL A 147 -10.08 -3.69 18.88
N PHE A 148 -9.94 -2.39 19.14
CA PHE A 148 -11.02 -1.47 18.82
C PHE A 148 -11.06 -1.36 17.30
N ASP A 149 -11.64 -2.42 16.71
CA ASP A 149 -12.21 -2.41 15.38
C ASP A 149 -13.29 -1.33 15.40
N ASN A 150 -12.91 -0.08 15.15
CA ASN A 150 -13.79 0.71 14.34
C ASN A 150 -13.83 -0.03 13.01
N GLU A 151 -14.94 -0.71 12.72
CA GLU A 151 -15.22 -1.37 11.44
C GLU A 151 -15.06 -0.41 10.22
N GLU A 152 -14.84 0.88 10.49
CA GLU A 152 -14.52 1.94 9.54
C GLU A 152 -13.04 2.05 9.16
N ASN A 153 -12.10 1.53 9.97
CA ASN A 153 -10.66 1.64 9.68
C ASN A 153 -10.24 0.62 8.60
N GLN A 154 -10.47 0.98 7.35
CA GLN A 154 -10.13 0.16 6.19
C GLN A 154 -8.64 -0.22 6.11
N HIS A 155 -7.73 0.51 6.77
CA HIS A 155 -6.28 0.40 6.60
C HIS A 155 -5.56 -0.34 7.74
N VAL A 156 -6.07 -1.52 8.09
CA VAL A 156 -5.43 -2.47 9.02
C VAL A 156 -4.96 -3.70 8.23
N LEU A 157 -3.74 -4.16 8.48
CA LEU A 157 -3.18 -5.35 7.84
C LEU A 157 -3.38 -6.59 8.72
N VAL A 158 -4.37 -7.41 8.37
CA VAL A 158 -4.59 -8.70 9.04
C VAL A 158 -3.48 -9.68 8.63
N PRO A 159 -2.72 -10.30 9.57
CA PRO A 159 -1.74 -11.31 9.24
C PRO A 159 -2.36 -12.53 8.55
N LEU A 160 -1.74 -13.00 7.47
CA LEU A 160 -2.05 -14.25 6.80
C LEU A 160 -0.86 -15.20 6.90
N GLU A 161 -1.12 -16.39 7.43
CA GLU A 161 -0.16 -17.49 7.40
C GLU A 161 -0.27 -18.26 6.08
N THR A 162 0.88 -18.65 5.53
CA THR A 162 0.93 -19.44 4.31
C THR A 162 0.26 -20.81 4.52
N GLY A 163 -0.66 -21.17 3.63
CA GLY A 163 -1.45 -22.41 3.68
C GLY A 163 -2.71 -22.36 4.55
N LYS A 164 -2.92 -21.32 5.36
CA LYS A 164 -4.17 -21.12 6.11
C LYS A 164 -5.19 -20.36 5.28
N VAL A 165 -6.46 -20.66 5.53
CA VAL A 165 -7.60 -19.99 4.90
C VAL A 165 -8.22 -19.04 5.91
N GLU A 166 -8.27 -17.76 5.56
CA GLU A 166 -8.93 -16.73 6.35
C GLU A 166 -10.29 -16.36 5.75
N SER A 167 -11.30 -16.23 6.58
CA SER A 167 -12.63 -15.79 6.16
C SER A 167 -12.80 -14.30 6.40
N GLY A 168 -13.44 -13.62 5.45
CA GLY A 168 -13.67 -12.19 5.53
C GLY A 168 -14.98 -11.76 4.87
N ALA A 169 -15.39 -10.54 5.17
CA ALA A 169 -16.43 -9.83 4.46
C ALA A 169 -15.94 -8.41 4.15
N VAL A 170 -16.36 -7.89 2.99
CA VAL A 170 -16.06 -6.53 2.54
C VAL A 170 -17.30 -5.92 1.90
N GLU A 171 -17.63 -4.69 2.28
CA GLU A 171 -18.75 -3.93 1.70
C GLU A 171 -18.38 -3.33 0.34
N GLU A 172 -19.38 -2.96 -0.46
CA GLU A 172 -19.15 -2.25 -1.72
C GLU A 172 -18.34 -0.98 -1.47
N GLY A 173 -17.30 -0.77 -2.27
CA GLY A 173 -16.49 0.46 -2.19
C GLY A 173 -15.42 0.45 -1.11
N LYS A 174 -15.39 -0.55 -0.23
CA LYS A 174 -14.42 -0.65 0.86
C LYS A 174 -13.30 -1.64 0.56
N PHE A 175 -12.17 -1.44 1.23
CA PHE A 175 -11.05 -2.38 1.26
C PHE A 175 -10.98 -3.13 2.59
N ARG A 176 -10.51 -4.37 2.53
CA ARG A 176 -9.98 -5.12 3.66
C ARG A 176 -8.59 -5.61 3.30
N TYR A 177 -7.59 -5.29 4.13
CA TYR A 177 -6.20 -5.63 3.83
C TYR A 177 -5.66 -6.75 4.69
N TYR A 178 -4.74 -7.49 4.08
CA TYR A 178 -4.04 -8.60 4.69
C TYR A 178 -2.55 -8.51 4.34
N LYS A 179 -1.70 -9.15 5.16
CA LYS A 179 -0.25 -9.20 4.92
C LYS A 179 0.28 -10.62 5.07
N PHE A 180 1.28 -10.97 4.28
CA PHE A 180 2.03 -12.22 4.45
C PHE A 180 3.50 -11.99 4.10
N SER A 181 4.38 -12.80 4.67
CA SER A 181 5.82 -12.72 4.43
C SER A 181 6.29 -13.92 3.61
N VAL A 182 7.22 -13.66 2.68
CA VAL A 182 7.93 -14.71 1.93
C VAL A 182 9.38 -14.74 2.42
N GLU A 183 9.79 -15.88 2.97
CA GLU A 183 11.15 -16.09 3.47
C GLU A 183 12.17 -16.27 2.34
N GLU A 184 13.44 -15.98 2.62
CA GLU A 184 14.54 -16.04 1.63
C GLU A 184 14.69 -17.43 0.99
N GLY A 185 14.61 -18.51 1.78
CA GLY A 185 14.76 -19.88 1.26
C GLY A 185 13.64 -20.28 0.28
N VAL A 186 12.46 -19.67 0.40
CA VAL A 186 11.35 -19.85 -0.55
C VAL A 186 11.52 -18.94 -1.75
N ALA A 187 12.00 -17.71 -1.51
CA ALA A 187 12.23 -16.71 -2.54
C ALA A 187 13.17 -17.19 -3.63
N GLU A 188 14.24 -17.93 -3.29
CA GLU A 188 15.15 -18.53 -4.27
C GLU A 188 14.44 -19.49 -5.24
N LYS A 189 13.55 -20.35 -4.72
CA LYS A 189 12.78 -21.29 -5.56
C LYS A 189 11.80 -20.58 -6.48
N VAL A 190 11.20 -19.50 -6.00
CA VAL A 190 10.27 -18.69 -6.81
C VAL A 190 11.05 -17.88 -7.85
N ALA A 191 12.20 -17.32 -7.50
CA ALA A 191 13.10 -16.62 -8.40
C ALA A 191 13.64 -17.52 -9.51
N SER A 192 13.94 -18.78 -9.20
CA SER A 192 14.36 -19.79 -10.18
C SER A 192 13.21 -20.37 -11.01
N GLY A 193 11.97 -19.96 -10.77
CA GLY A 193 10.77 -20.46 -11.45
C GLY A 193 10.33 -21.86 -11.02
N CYS A 194 10.92 -22.41 -9.96
CA CYS A 194 10.58 -23.73 -9.42
C CYS A 194 9.36 -23.72 -8.51
N ALA A 195 8.89 -22.54 -8.09
CA ALA A 195 7.68 -22.37 -7.30
C ALA A 195 6.93 -21.08 -7.68
N ASN A 196 5.62 -21.07 -7.45
CA ASN A 196 4.76 -19.93 -7.65
C ASN A 196 4.10 -19.53 -6.32
N ILE A 197 4.01 -18.23 -6.08
CA ILE A 197 3.18 -17.68 -5.00
C ILE A 197 1.77 -17.52 -5.57
N GLU A 198 0.80 -18.21 -4.98
CA GLU A 198 -0.61 -18.17 -5.36
C GLU A 198 -1.43 -17.49 -4.26
N VAL A 199 -2.12 -16.42 -4.62
CA VAL A 199 -3.14 -15.79 -3.77
C VAL A 199 -4.50 -16.21 -4.30
N LYS A 200 -5.24 -16.96 -3.50
CA LYS A 200 -6.54 -17.52 -3.88
C LYS A 200 -7.65 -16.88 -3.06
N ILE A 201 -8.67 -16.39 -3.75
CA ILE A 201 -9.93 -15.98 -3.12
C ILE A 201 -11.07 -16.86 -3.62
N GLU A 202 -11.94 -17.28 -2.73
CA GLU A 202 -13.23 -17.88 -3.06
C GLU A 202 -14.29 -16.93 -2.54
N SER A 203 -15.23 -16.51 -3.40
CA SER A 203 -16.28 -15.56 -3.02
C SER A 203 -17.65 -16.20 -3.20
N ASP A 204 -18.53 -15.99 -2.22
CA ASP A 204 -19.92 -16.42 -2.32
C ASP A 204 -20.64 -15.51 -3.33
N THR A 205 -20.95 -16.05 -4.51
CA THR A 205 -21.54 -15.28 -5.63
C THR A 205 -23.03 -14.94 -5.45
N SER A 206 -23.58 -15.09 -4.24
CA SER A 206 -25.00 -14.89 -3.94
C SER A 206 -25.40 -13.41 -3.80
N GLY A 207 -24.45 -12.47 -3.78
CA GLY A 207 -24.74 -11.04 -3.67
C GLY A 207 -23.70 -10.13 -4.33
N GLY A 208 -22.54 -9.96 -3.69
CA GLY A 208 -21.42 -9.14 -4.17
C GLY A 208 -20.28 -9.96 -4.78
N ASP A 209 -19.37 -9.27 -5.46
CA ASP A 209 -18.11 -9.87 -5.93
C ASP A 209 -16.92 -9.10 -5.34
N THR A 210 -15.73 -9.69 -5.42
CA THR A 210 -14.50 -9.08 -4.92
C THR A 210 -13.55 -8.76 -6.05
N ASP A 211 -12.67 -7.78 -5.85
CA ASP A 211 -11.43 -7.64 -6.62
C ASP A 211 -10.26 -7.85 -5.67
N ILE A 212 -9.16 -8.43 -6.18
CA ILE A 212 -7.93 -8.57 -5.42
C ILE A 212 -6.88 -7.65 -6.02
N TYR A 213 -6.16 -6.95 -5.16
CA TYR A 213 -4.99 -6.16 -5.48
C TYR A 213 -3.84 -6.58 -4.57
N VAL A 214 -2.67 -6.85 -5.13
CA VAL A 214 -1.50 -7.30 -4.37
C VAL A 214 -0.33 -6.38 -4.66
N SER A 215 0.39 -6.02 -3.61
CA SER A 215 1.63 -5.27 -3.70
C SER A 215 2.68 -5.83 -2.77
N ARG A 216 3.93 -5.47 -3.05
CA ARG A 216 5.07 -5.70 -2.18
C ARG A 216 5.45 -4.41 -1.45
N HIS A 217 6.01 -4.55 -0.26
CA HIS A 217 6.66 -3.45 0.44
C HIS A 217 7.64 -2.69 -0.49
N PRO A 218 7.62 -1.34 -0.50
CA PRO A 218 7.09 -0.44 0.51
C PRO A 218 5.61 -0.05 0.34
N LEU A 219 4.90 -0.58 -0.66
CA LEU A 219 3.47 -0.30 -0.83
C LEU A 219 2.64 -1.21 0.10
N VAL A 220 2.24 -0.64 1.24
CA VAL A 220 1.51 -1.32 2.32
C VAL A 220 0.05 -1.58 1.99
N PHE A 221 -0.61 -0.61 1.34
CA PHE A 221 -2.05 -0.64 1.08
C PHE A 221 -2.29 -0.54 -0.44
N PRO A 222 -2.37 -1.67 -1.14
CA PRO A 222 -2.63 -1.68 -2.58
C PRO A 222 -4.05 -1.19 -2.88
N THR A 223 -4.18 -0.21 -3.76
CA THR A 223 -5.47 0.32 -4.17
C THR A 223 -5.84 -0.17 -5.58
N GLN A 224 -7.04 0.18 -6.04
CA GLN A 224 -7.50 -0.15 -7.39
C GLN A 224 -6.57 0.31 -8.51
N HIS A 225 -5.82 1.37 -8.25
CA HIS A 225 -4.96 2.05 -9.21
C HIS A 225 -3.47 1.96 -8.85
N ARG A 226 -3.14 1.57 -7.60
CA ARG A 226 -1.77 1.39 -7.14
C ARG A 226 -1.58 0.00 -6.55
N HIS A 227 -1.06 -0.91 -7.35
CA HIS A 227 -0.76 -2.29 -6.99
C HIS A 227 0.27 -2.85 -7.99
N GLU A 228 0.79 -4.04 -7.72
CA GLU A 228 1.70 -4.74 -8.64
C GLU A 228 0.99 -5.85 -9.41
N TRP A 229 0.05 -6.54 -8.76
CA TRP A 229 -0.80 -7.57 -9.37
C TRP A 229 -2.26 -7.36 -9.00
N SER A 230 -3.17 -7.78 -9.86
CA SER A 230 -4.60 -7.72 -9.57
C SER A 230 -5.38 -8.82 -10.29
N SER A 231 -6.58 -9.13 -9.80
CA SER A 231 -7.57 -9.95 -10.50
C SER A 231 -8.97 -9.37 -10.36
N HIS A 232 -9.71 -9.38 -11.48
CA HIS A 232 -11.05 -8.82 -11.64
C HIS A 232 -12.08 -9.83 -12.12
N GLU A 233 -11.71 -11.12 -12.17
CA GLU A 233 -12.62 -12.20 -12.55
C GLU A 233 -13.86 -12.21 -11.65
N MET A 234 -14.96 -12.85 -12.06
CA MET A 234 -16.12 -12.99 -11.17
C MET A 234 -16.03 -14.30 -10.37
N GLY A 235 -16.31 -14.22 -9.06
CA GLY A 235 -16.31 -15.40 -8.18
C GLY A 235 -14.91 -15.78 -7.69
N SER A 236 -14.55 -17.06 -7.78
CA SER A 236 -13.27 -17.57 -7.29
C SER A 236 -12.11 -17.19 -8.21
N LYS A 237 -11.01 -16.71 -7.62
CA LYS A 237 -9.85 -16.16 -8.33
C LYS A 237 -8.58 -16.79 -7.81
N VAL A 238 -7.64 -17.08 -8.70
CA VAL A 238 -6.28 -17.49 -8.34
C VAL A 238 -5.31 -16.55 -9.03
N LEU A 239 -4.62 -15.75 -8.23
CA LEU A 239 -3.62 -14.81 -8.71
C LEU A 239 -2.23 -15.38 -8.47
N ILE A 240 -1.50 -15.64 -9.55
CA ILE A 240 -0.10 -16.08 -9.50
C ILE A 240 0.80 -14.85 -9.51
N LEU A 241 1.52 -14.61 -8.43
CA LEU A 241 2.44 -13.49 -8.33
C LEU A 241 3.74 -13.86 -9.05
N LYS A 242 3.96 -13.24 -10.20
CA LYS A 242 5.22 -13.35 -10.96
C LYS A 242 6.05 -12.10 -10.68
N PRO A 243 7.16 -12.21 -9.91
CA PRO A 243 8.05 -11.09 -9.65
C PRO A 243 8.62 -10.52 -10.94
N LYS A 244 8.61 -9.19 -11.10
CA LYS A 244 9.26 -8.53 -12.25
C LYS A 244 10.79 -8.58 -12.13
N ASP A 245 11.29 -8.60 -10.91
CA ASP A 245 12.69 -8.72 -10.57
C ASP A 245 12.89 -9.97 -9.70
N ALA A 246 13.65 -10.93 -10.22
CA ALA A 246 13.94 -12.19 -9.54
C ALA A 246 14.80 -12.02 -8.29
N THR A 247 15.43 -10.86 -8.09
CA THR A 247 16.19 -10.54 -6.87
C THR A 247 15.30 -10.01 -5.74
N LEU A 248 14.07 -9.64 -6.05
CA LEU A 248 13.12 -9.03 -5.12
C LEU A 248 11.91 -9.93 -4.93
N VAL A 249 12.14 -11.12 -4.39
CA VAL A 249 11.08 -12.10 -4.11
C VAL A 249 10.79 -12.27 -2.62
N SER A 250 11.80 -12.23 -1.75
CA SER A 250 11.62 -12.31 -0.29
C SER A 250 11.09 -11.01 0.31
N GLY A 251 10.30 -11.06 1.38
CA GLY A 251 9.82 -9.86 2.09
C GLY A 251 8.31 -9.85 2.33
N LEU A 252 7.81 -8.68 2.73
CA LEU A 252 6.41 -8.47 3.09
C LEU A 252 5.56 -8.13 1.86
N TYR A 253 4.46 -8.86 1.71
CA TYR A 253 3.42 -8.65 0.72
C TYR A 253 2.13 -8.23 1.40
N SER A 254 1.35 -7.42 0.69
CA SER A 254 0.05 -6.94 1.13
C SER A 254 -1.01 -7.26 0.09
N VAL A 255 -2.16 -7.73 0.55
CA VAL A 255 -3.32 -8.10 -0.26
C VAL A 255 -4.48 -7.21 0.14
N GLY A 256 -4.99 -6.42 -0.80
CA GLY A 256 -6.23 -5.65 -0.66
C GLY A 256 -7.38 -6.38 -1.35
N VAL A 257 -8.39 -6.75 -0.56
CA VAL A 257 -9.65 -7.28 -1.07
C VAL A 257 -10.65 -6.13 -1.13
N TYR A 258 -11.19 -5.86 -2.32
CA TYR A 258 -12.11 -4.76 -2.57
C TYR A 258 -13.52 -5.29 -2.87
N GLY A 259 -14.55 -4.73 -2.25
CA GLY A 259 -15.94 -5.11 -2.47
C GLY A 259 -16.56 -4.42 -3.69
N PHE A 260 -17.19 -5.20 -4.57
CA PHE A 260 -17.86 -4.73 -5.78
C PHE A 260 -19.37 -5.04 -5.74
N LYS A 261 -20.19 -4.02 -6.01
CA LYS A 261 -21.68 -4.02 -6.11
C LYS A 261 -22.49 -4.33 -4.85
N ALA A 262 -21.96 -5.11 -3.92
CA ALA A 262 -22.61 -5.43 -2.65
C ALA A 262 -21.59 -5.97 -1.66
N THR A 263 -22.04 -6.23 -0.43
CA THR A 263 -21.23 -6.92 0.57
C THR A 263 -20.93 -8.34 0.10
N ALA A 264 -19.64 -8.64 -0.04
CA ALA A 264 -19.14 -9.93 -0.47
C ALA A 264 -18.47 -10.66 0.69
N LYS A 265 -18.87 -11.90 0.94
CA LYS A 265 -18.17 -12.83 1.83
C LYS A 265 -17.17 -13.62 1.02
N PHE A 266 -15.99 -13.84 1.59
CA PHE A 266 -14.92 -14.52 0.91
C PHE A 266 -14.04 -15.34 1.85
N GLN A 267 -13.33 -16.29 1.26
CA GLN A 267 -12.23 -17.02 1.86
C GLN A 267 -10.95 -16.70 1.10
N LEU A 268 -9.93 -16.21 1.80
CA LEU A 268 -8.64 -15.82 1.25
C LEU A 268 -7.57 -16.78 1.75
N SER A 269 -6.68 -17.21 0.87
CA SER A 269 -5.52 -18.02 1.24
C SER A 269 -4.32 -17.69 0.37
N VAL A 270 -3.13 -17.89 0.93
CA VAL A 270 -1.87 -17.74 0.21
C VAL A 270 -1.13 -19.06 0.28
N ALA A 271 -0.70 -19.58 -0.86
CA ALA A 271 0.07 -20.81 -0.93
C ALA A 271 1.33 -20.61 -1.79
N ILE A 272 2.43 -21.23 -1.39
CA ILE A 272 3.57 -21.41 -2.28
C ILE A 272 3.47 -22.83 -2.82
N LYS A 273 3.33 -22.96 -4.14
CA LYS A 273 3.26 -24.27 -4.81
C LYS A 273 4.48 -24.45 -5.69
N ASP A 274 5.13 -25.59 -5.55
CA ASP A 274 6.18 -25.98 -6.49
C ASP A 274 5.58 -26.09 -7.89
N VAL A 275 6.26 -25.50 -8.87
CA VAL A 275 6.00 -25.72 -10.28
C VAL A 275 6.49 -27.13 -10.55
N ILE A 276 5.60 -28.11 -10.41
CA ILE A 276 5.88 -29.46 -10.87
C ILE A 276 6.05 -29.34 -12.38
N ASP A 277 7.29 -29.55 -12.85
CA ASP A 277 7.61 -29.70 -14.26
C ASP A 277 6.71 -30.79 -14.84
N SER A 278 5.61 -30.36 -15.43
CA SER A 278 4.80 -31.17 -16.35
C SER A 278 5.42 -31.15 -17.75
N HIS A 279 6.71 -30.84 -17.87
CA HIS A 279 7.55 -31.43 -18.90
C HIS A 279 8.29 -32.63 -18.28
N ARG A 280 7.67 -33.80 -18.17
CA ARG A 280 7.49 -34.71 -19.32
C ARG A 280 6.19 -35.54 -19.27
N ILE A 281 5.03 -34.92 -19.37
CA ILE A 281 3.85 -35.60 -19.95
C ILE A 281 3.15 -34.61 -20.87
N GLY A 282 3.74 -34.38 -22.04
CA GLY A 282 3.23 -33.41 -23.00
C GLY A 282 4.00 -33.27 -24.31
N GLU A 283 5.28 -33.68 -24.37
CA GLU A 283 5.96 -33.94 -25.64
C GLU A 283 6.75 -35.25 -25.53
N GLN A 284 6.45 -36.16 -26.46
CA GLN A 284 6.86 -37.56 -26.53
C GLN A 284 6.27 -38.50 -25.48
N GLY A 285 4.94 -38.63 -25.54
CA GLY A 285 4.37 -39.98 -25.59
C GLY A 285 4.85 -40.70 -26.86
N SER A 286 6.14 -41.03 -26.92
CA SER A 286 6.63 -42.17 -27.71
C SER A 286 6.20 -43.44 -26.97
N VAL A 287 4.88 -43.64 -26.90
CA VAL A 287 4.40 -45.00 -26.96
C VAL A 287 4.72 -45.39 -28.40
N SER A 288 5.79 -46.17 -28.54
CA SER A 288 5.96 -47.09 -29.65
C SER A 288 4.80 -48.09 -29.65
N SER A 289 3.60 -47.59 -29.93
CA SER A 289 2.59 -48.32 -30.66
C SER A 289 2.87 -47.94 -32.09
N ALA A 290 3.65 -48.78 -32.77
CA ALA A 290 3.70 -48.78 -34.21
C ALA A 290 2.24 -48.88 -34.73
N GLY A 291 1.71 -47.73 -35.11
CA GLY A 291 0.37 -47.56 -35.62
C GLY A 291 0.36 -46.27 -36.40
N ASN A 292 0.71 -46.35 -37.69
CA ASN A 292 0.47 -45.32 -38.69
C ASN A 292 -1.02 -44.92 -38.65
N GLY A 293 -1.34 -43.94 -37.82
CA GLY A 293 -2.66 -43.36 -37.66
C GLY A 293 -2.66 -41.98 -38.29
N ASP A 294 -3.01 -41.93 -39.56
CA ASP A 294 -3.21 -40.69 -40.31
C ASP A 294 -4.07 -39.71 -39.49
N SER A 295 -3.62 -38.47 -39.25
CA SER A 295 -4.34 -37.46 -38.45
C SER A 295 -4.70 -36.25 -39.31
N VAL A 296 -5.93 -35.76 -39.19
CA VAL A 296 -6.44 -34.61 -39.95
C VAL A 296 -6.92 -33.52 -39.01
N VAL A 297 -6.88 -32.27 -39.45
CA VAL A 297 -7.37 -31.12 -38.66
C VAL A 297 -8.85 -30.89 -38.97
N CYS A 298 -9.69 -30.89 -37.93
CA CYS A 298 -11.11 -30.57 -38.06
C CYS A 298 -11.30 -29.16 -38.64
N LYS A 299 -12.08 -29.03 -39.72
CA LYS A 299 -12.32 -27.72 -40.35
C LYS A 299 -13.03 -26.73 -39.43
N ASN A 300 -13.85 -27.21 -38.49
CA ASN A 300 -14.62 -26.41 -37.55
C ASN A 300 -13.83 -26.10 -36.27
N CYS A 301 -13.51 -27.08 -35.43
CA CYS A 301 -12.86 -26.80 -34.14
C CYS A 301 -11.33 -26.64 -34.20
N LYS A 302 -10.72 -26.82 -35.38
CA LYS A 302 -9.27 -26.76 -35.61
C LYS A 302 -8.42 -27.73 -34.76
N ARG A 303 -9.04 -28.72 -34.12
CA ARG A 303 -8.32 -29.78 -33.38
C ARG A 303 -7.85 -30.90 -34.32
N HIS A 304 -6.72 -31.51 -33.98
CA HIS A 304 -6.25 -32.72 -34.61
C HIS A 304 -7.15 -33.90 -34.21
N ILE A 305 -7.62 -34.64 -35.19
CA ILE A 305 -8.49 -35.81 -35.03
C ILE A 305 -7.95 -36.95 -35.88
N SER A 306 -8.20 -38.19 -35.44
CA SER A 306 -7.83 -39.36 -36.23
C SER A 306 -8.58 -39.36 -37.56
N SER A 307 -7.89 -39.65 -38.67
CA SER A 307 -8.53 -39.72 -40.01
C SER A 307 -9.68 -40.71 -40.05
N ARG A 308 -9.62 -41.79 -39.25
CA ARG A 308 -10.67 -42.82 -39.16
C ARG A 308 -11.98 -42.31 -38.58
N THR A 309 -11.94 -41.31 -37.71
CA THR A 309 -13.12 -40.73 -37.04
C THR A 309 -13.44 -39.32 -37.51
N SER A 310 -12.70 -38.83 -38.51
CA SER A 310 -12.76 -37.44 -38.99
C SER A 310 -14.16 -37.00 -39.38
N VAL A 311 -14.84 -37.79 -40.21
CA VAL A 311 -16.20 -37.51 -40.70
C VAL A 311 -17.21 -37.46 -39.55
N LEU A 312 -17.13 -38.41 -38.60
CA LEU A 312 -18.06 -38.47 -37.47
C LEU A 312 -17.84 -37.29 -36.51
N HIS A 313 -16.57 -36.97 -36.22
CA HIS A 313 -16.22 -35.83 -35.40
C HIS A 313 -16.65 -34.52 -36.06
N GLU A 314 -16.37 -34.30 -37.34
CA GLU A 314 -16.75 -33.08 -38.05
C GLU A 314 -18.28 -32.89 -38.02
N ALA A 315 -19.04 -33.94 -38.32
CA ALA A 315 -20.49 -33.89 -38.29
C ALA A 315 -21.04 -33.59 -36.87
N TYR A 316 -20.45 -34.17 -35.82
CA TYR A 316 -20.84 -33.85 -34.44
C TYR A 316 -20.43 -32.44 -34.05
N CYS A 317 -19.21 -32.03 -34.41
CA CYS A 317 -18.62 -30.75 -34.07
C CYS A 317 -19.38 -29.58 -34.70
N VAL A 318 -19.72 -29.64 -35.99
CA VAL A 318 -20.51 -28.59 -36.66
C VAL A 318 -21.93 -28.48 -36.09
N ARG A 319 -22.48 -29.60 -35.61
CA ARG A 319 -23.82 -29.61 -34.99
C ARG A 319 -23.84 -28.92 -33.64
N HIS A 320 -22.85 -29.18 -32.78
CA HIS A 320 -22.86 -28.70 -31.39
C HIS A 320 -21.99 -27.48 -31.13
N ASN A 321 -21.01 -27.18 -31.98
CA ASN A 321 -20.06 -26.11 -31.77
C ASN A 321 -20.15 -25.04 -32.86
N VAL A 322 -19.81 -23.82 -32.48
CA VAL A 322 -19.69 -22.64 -33.34
C VAL A 322 -18.36 -21.94 -33.04
N ILE A 323 -17.72 -21.41 -34.08
CA ILE A 323 -16.52 -20.60 -33.93
C ILE A 323 -16.98 -19.15 -33.76
N CYS A 324 -16.42 -18.45 -32.78
CA CYS A 324 -16.63 -17.03 -32.68
C CYS A 324 -16.04 -16.31 -33.90
N MET A 325 -16.86 -15.50 -34.57
CA MET A 325 -16.48 -14.77 -35.79
C MET A 325 -15.91 -13.38 -35.50
N HIS A 326 -15.77 -12.99 -34.22
CA HIS A 326 -15.12 -11.74 -33.86
C HIS A 326 -13.65 -11.79 -34.28
N ASP A 327 -13.17 -10.69 -34.87
CA ASP A 327 -11.79 -10.59 -35.32
C ASP A 327 -10.82 -10.85 -34.15
N GLY A 328 -9.82 -11.68 -34.39
CA GLY A 328 -8.84 -12.09 -33.37
C GLY A 328 -9.34 -13.04 -32.26
N CYS A 329 -10.63 -13.42 -32.19
CA CYS A 329 -11.12 -14.33 -31.15
C CYS A 329 -10.93 -15.81 -31.52
N GLY A 330 -11.65 -16.29 -32.54
CA GLY A 330 -11.54 -17.67 -33.05
C GLY A 330 -11.89 -18.79 -32.06
N VAL A 331 -12.42 -18.48 -30.87
CA VAL A 331 -12.77 -19.48 -29.84
C VAL A 331 -13.90 -20.38 -30.33
N VAL A 332 -13.77 -21.68 -30.06
CA VAL A 332 -14.78 -22.68 -30.41
C VAL A 332 -15.68 -22.92 -29.19
N LEU A 333 -16.93 -22.53 -29.32
CA LEU A 333 -17.93 -22.56 -28.25
C LEU A 333 -18.98 -23.62 -28.57
N ARG A 334 -19.62 -24.19 -27.54
CA ARG A 334 -20.86 -24.94 -27.76
C ARG A 334 -21.97 -23.95 -28.08
N LYS A 335 -22.87 -24.30 -28.99
CA LYS A 335 -23.99 -23.44 -29.41
C LYS A 335 -24.87 -23.01 -28.23
N GLU A 336 -25.02 -23.87 -27.23
CA GLU A 336 -25.80 -23.60 -26.01
C GLU A 336 -25.24 -22.45 -25.17
N VAL A 337 -23.93 -22.23 -25.16
CA VAL A 337 -23.25 -21.14 -24.42
C VAL A 337 -22.74 -20.02 -25.32
N ALA A 338 -22.86 -20.16 -26.64
CA ALA A 338 -22.30 -19.20 -27.59
C ALA A 338 -22.93 -17.80 -27.46
N ALA A 339 -24.19 -17.73 -27.01
CA ALA A 339 -24.87 -16.46 -26.75
C ALA A 339 -24.33 -15.74 -25.50
N ASP A 340 -23.71 -16.46 -24.56
CA ASP A 340 -23.09 -15.88 -23.36
C ASP A 340 -21.70 -15.34 -23.65
N HIS A 341 -21.08 -15.70 -24.79
CA HIS A 341 -19.76 -15.21 -25.20
C HIS A 341 -19.88 -13.87 -25.95
N VAL A 342 -19.45 -12.79 -25.31
CA VAL A 342 -19.53 -11.42 -25.84
C VAL A 342 -18.17 -10.73 -25.83
N HIS A 343 -18.02 -9.67 -26.63
CA HIS A 343 -16.78 -8.90 -26.73
C HIS A 343 -17.01 -7.47 -26.29
N CYS A 344 -16.02 -6.90 -25.62
CA CYS A 344 -16.04 -5.49 -25.25
C CYS A 344 -15.89 -4.62 -26.52
N SER A 345 -16.74 -3.59 -26.66
CA SER A 345 -16.69 -2.67 -27.80
C SER A 345 -15.49 -1.72 -27.78
N LYS A 346 -14.83 -1.55 -26.63
CA LYS A 346 -13.66 -0.66 -26.47
C LYS A 346 -12.33 -1.39 -26.69
N CYS A 347 -12.14 -2.56 -26.08
CA CYS A 347 -10.87 -3.29 -26.12
C CYS A 347 -10.91 -4.59 -26.95
N GLY A 348 -12.08 -5.05 -27.40
CA GLY A 348 -12.25 -6.27 -28.19
C GLY A 348 -12.06 -7.58 -27.42
N GLN A 349 -11.76 -7.54 -26.11
CA GLN A 349 -11.60 -8.73 -25.28
C GLN A 349 -12.93 -9.46 -25.09
N ALA A 350 -12.85 -10.80 -25.02
CA ALA A 350 -14.01 -11.67 -24.89
C ALA A 350 -14.30 -12.02 -23.42
N PHE A 351 -15.58 -12.02 -23.05
CA PHE A 351 -16.08 -12.28 -21.70
C PHE A 351 -17.41 -13.03 -21.73
N GLN A 352 -17.83 -13.54 -20.58
CA GLN A 352 -19.21 -13.99 -20.40
C GLN A 352 -20.15 -12.77 -20.23
N GLN A 353 -21.40 -12.87 -20.65
CA GLN A 353 -22.33 -11.73 -20.70
C GLN A 353 -22.52 -11.08 -19.32
N ARG A 354 -22.50 -11.88 -18.26
CA ARG A 354 -22.60 -11.40 -16.87
C ARG A 354 -21.36 -10.62 -16.38
N GLU A 355 -20.19 -10.87 -16.96
CA GLU A 355 -18.92 -10.23 -16.58
C GLU A 355 -18.73 -8.88 -17.27
N MET A 356 -19.43 -8.65 -18.38
CA MET A 356 -19.28 -7.45 -19.20
C MET A 356 -19.54 -6.16 -18.41
N GLU A 357 -20.55 -6.14 -17.53
CA GLU A 357 -20.84 -4.96 -16.73
C GLU A 357 -19.70 -4.62 -15.76
N LYS A 358 -19.13 -5.63 -15.10
CA LYS A 358 -17.97 -5.46 -14.22
C LYS A 358 -16.76 -5.01 -15.02
N HIS A 359 -16.51 -5.62 -16.19
CA HIS A 359 -15.44 -5.23 -17.09
C HIS A 359 -15.53 -3.74 -17.48
N MET A 360 -16.70 -3.30 -17.94
CA MET A 360 -16.90 -1.90 -18.34
C MET A 360 -16.71 -0.95 -17.16
N LYS A 361 -17.25 -1.27 -15.98
CA LYS A 361 -17.12 -0.45 -14.77
C LYS A 361 -15.67 -0.37 -14.27
N VAL A 362 -14.95 -1.50 -14.26
CA VAL A 362 -13.60 -1.56 -13.69
C VAL A 362 -12.54 -1.02 -14.66
N PHE A 363 -12.63 -1.32 -15.95
CA PHE A 363 -11.56 -1.00 -16.90
C PHE A 363 -11.79 0.28 -17.70
N HIS A 364 -13.05 0.63 -17.96
CA HIS A 364 -13.41 1.68 -18.91
C HIS A 364 -14.19 2.86 -18.31
N GLU A 365 -14.53 2.81 -17.02
CA GLU A 365 -15.05 3.97 -16.30
C GLU A 365 -13.88 4.94 -16.01
N PRO A 366 -13.99 6.23 -16.37
CA PRO A 366 -12.94 7.20 -16.11
C PRO A 366 -12.71 7.40 -14.61
N LEU A 367 -11.45 7.29 -14.19
CA LEU A 367 -11.01 7.47 -12.80
C LEU A 367 -10.38 8.85 -12.62
N ASN A 368 -10.61 9.47 -11.47
CA ASN A 368 -9.99 10.75 -11.10
C ASN A 368 -8.75 10.51 -10.23
N CYS A 369 -7.61 11.06 -10.64
CA CYS A 369 -6.40 11.08 -9.84
C CYS A 369 -6.38 12.33 -8.95
N PRO A 370 -5.87 12.27 -7.70
CA PRO A 370 -5.72 13.45 -6.84
C PRO A 370 -4.88 14.59 -7.44
N CYS A 371 -4.05 14.30 -8.46
CA CYS A 371 -3.31 15.32 -9.20
C CYS A 371 -4.16 16.09 -10.25
N GLY A 372 -5.44 15.72 -10.43
CA GLY A 372 -6.39 16.35 -11.35
C GLY A 372 -6.54 15.68 -12.72
N VAL A 373 -5.77 14.62 -13.01
CA VAL A 373 -5.85 13.86 -14.26
C VAL A 373 -7.00 12.85 -14.23
N VAL A 374 -7.69 12.69 -15.36
CA VAL A 374 -8.78 11.72 -15.55
C VAL A 374 -8.39 10.70 -16.63
N LEU A 375 -8.35 9.42 -16.29
CA LEU A 375 -7.90 8.33 -17.17
C LEU A 375 -8.70 7.05 -16.94
N GLU A 376 -8.76 6.17 -17.94
CA GLU A 376 -9.22 4.79 -17.77
C GLU A 376 -8.19 3.95 -16.99
N LYS A 377 -8.57 2.77 -16.50
CA LYS A 377 -7.79 2.01 -15.50
C LYS A 377 -6.36 1.71 -15.92
N GLU A 378 -6.15 1.20 -17.14
CA GLU A 378 -4.82 0.80 -17.60
C GLU A 378 -3.84 2.00 -17.65
N GLU A 379 -4.33 3.14 -18.12
CA GLU A 379 -3.57 4.38 -18.18
C GLU A 379 -3.37 4.99 -16.79
N MET A 380 -4.37 4.89 -15.90
CA MET A 380 -4.29 5.36 -14.53
C MET A 380 -3.21 4.61 -13.73
N VAL A 381 -3.12 3.29 -13.86
CA VAL A 381 -2.09 2.47 -13.20
C VAL A 381 -0.69 2.86 -13.70
N LYS A 382 -0.52 3.09 -15.01
CA LYS A 382 0.74 3.58 -15.58
C LYS A 382 1.07 4.98 -15.07
N HIS A 383 0.09 5.89 -15.05
CA HIS A 383 0.26 7.25 -14.56
C HIS A 383 0.74 7.27 -13.10
N GLN A 384 0.05 6.58 -12.20
CA GLN A 384 0.37 6.61 -10.78
C GLN A 384 1.65 5.88 -10.38
N SER A 385 2.05 4.87 -11.15
CA SER A 385 3.32 4.18 -10.91
C SER A 385 4.54 4.99 -11.36
N SER A 386 4.40 5.87 -12.36
CA SER A 386 5.56 6.50 -13.03
C SER A 386 5.55 8.03 -13.08
N THR A 387 4.43 8.66 -13.42
CA THR A 387 4.39 10.09 -13.79
C THR A 387 3.60 10.97 -12.82
N CYS A 388 2.75 10.38 -11.97
CA CYS A 388 1.92 11.12 -11.05
C CYS A 388 2.77 11.89 -10.02
N PRO A 389 2.59 13.22 -9.87
CA PRO A 389 3.29 13.99 -8.85
C PRO A 389 2.98 13.55 -7.42
N CYS A 390 1.76 13.04 -7.20
CA CYS A 390 1.30 12.58 -5.89
C CYS A 390 1.71 11.13 -5.56
N ARG A 391 2.43 10.42 -6.45
CA ARG A 391 2.89 9.05 -6.16
C ARG A 391 3.86 9.06 -4.99
N LEU A 392 3.76 8.08 -4.09
CA LEU A 392 4.72 7.96 -2.99
C LEU A 392 5.97 7.20 -3.45
N ILE A 393 7.12 7.72 -3.11
CA ILE A 393 8.44 7.13 -3.34
C ILE A 393 9.19 6.99 -2.03
N VAL A 394 10.12 6.03 -1.97
CA VAL A 394 11.17 6.05 -0.95
C VAL A 394 12.30 6.90 -1.51
N CYS A 395 12.55 8.06 -0.90
CA CYS A 395 13.59 8.97 -1.37
C CYS A 395 14.97 8.37 -1.10
N ARG A 396 15.81 8.26 -2.13
CA ARG A 396 17.17 7.70 -2.00
C ARG A 396 18.11 8.52 -1.10
N PHE A 397 17.75 9.75 -0.75
CA PHE A 397 18.59 10.66 0.03
C PHE A 397 18.17 10.78 1.51
N CYS A 398 16.87 10.85 1.81
CA CYS A 398 16.40 10.87 3.20
C CYS A 398 15.91 9.52 3.70
N GLY A 399 15.63 8.55 2.82
CA GLY A 399 15.09 7.24 3.19
C GLY A 399 13.59 7.23 3.53
N ASP A 400 12.95 8.41 3.54
CA ASP A 400 11.54 8.54 3.87
C ASP A 400 10.62 8.23 2.69
N THR A 401 9.39 7.81 3.02
CA THR A 401 8.32 7.66 2.04
C THR A 401 7.56 8.98 1.87
N VAL A 402 7.67 9.59 0.69
CA VAL A 402 7.21 10.96 0.41
C VAL A 402 6.57 11.05 -0.98
N GLN A 403 5.81 12.11 -1.24
CA GLN A 403 5.32 12.38 -2.59
C GLN A 403 6.49 12.71 -3.54
N ALA A 404 6.45 12.16 -4.75
CA ALA A 404 7.50 12.37 -5.74
C ALA A 404 7.62 13.84 -6.17
N GLY A 405 6.51 14.58 -6.19
CA GLY A 405 6.42 15.87 -6.84
C GLY A 405 6.50 15.73 -8.36
N GLY A 406 6.53 16.86 -9.06
CA GLY A 406 6.58 16.90 -10.52
C GLY A 406 7.92 16.43 -11.10
N GLN A 407 8.19 16.90 -12.32
CA GLN A 407 9.51 16.73 -12.92
C GLN A 407 10.50 17.72 -12.31
N PRO A 408 11.75 17.30 -12.02
CA PRO A 408 12.80 18.23 -11.60
C PRO A 408 12.99 19.37 -12.60
N LEU A 409 13.20 20.58 -12.08
CA LEU A 409 13.56 21.73 -12.90
C LEU A 409 14.92 21.51 -13.58
N ASP A 410 15.89 20.97 -12.84
CA ASP A 410 17.24 20.65 -13.34
C ASP A 410 17.19 19.50 -14.37
N VAL A 411 17.77 19.75 -15.53
CA VAL A 411 17.87 18.77 -16.63
C VAL A 411 18.75 17.59 -16.23
N ARG A 412 19.82 17.81 -15.45
CA ARG A 412 20.71 16.73 -14.99
C ARG A 412 19.97 15.76 -14.08
N ASP A 413 19.16 16.30 -13.17
CA ASP A 413 18.36 15.49 -12.24
C ASP A 413 17.31 14.66 -13.01
N ARG A 414 16.69 15.24 -14.04
CA ARG A 414 15.80 14.50 -14.96
C ARG A 414 16.50 13.34 -15.65
N LEU A 415 17.71 13.55 -16.17
CA LEU A 415 18.50 12.50 -16.84
C LEU A 415 18.90 11.37 -15.87
N ARG A 416 18.97 11.64 -14.57
CA ARG A 416 19.25 10.65 -13.53
C ARG A 416 17.99 9.98 -12.96
N ASN A 417 16.84 10.16 -13.63
CA ASN A 417 15.54 9.64 -13.22
C ASN A 417 15.19 10.01 -11.78
N MET A 418 15.48 11.25 -11.38
CA MET A 418 15.03 11.79 -10.11
C MET A 418 13.63 12.40 -10.26
N CYS A 419 12.84 12.35 -9.19
CA CYS A 419 11.65 13.18 -9.07
C CYS A 419 11.98 14.54 -8.46
N GLU A 420 11.03 15.47 -8.48
CA GLU A 420 11.19 16.80 -7.87
C GLU A 420 11.63 16.74 -6.41
N HIS A 421 11.00 15.87 -5.59
CA HIS A 421 11.42 15.68 -4.21
C HIS A 421 12.89 15.22 -4.10
N GLU A 422 13.31 14.21 -4.86
CA GLU A 422 14.68 13.70 -4.83
C GLU A 422 15.69 14.78 -5.26
N SER A 423 15.35 15.61 -6.25
CA SER A 423 16.16 16.74 -6.70
C SER A 423 16.40 17.76 -5.58
N ILE A 424 15.34 18.14 -4.87
CA ILE A 424 15.40 19.09 -3.74
C ILE A 424 16.14 18.46 -2.55
N CYS A 425 15.74 17.25 -2.15
CA CYS A 425 16.31 16.56 -1.01
C CYS A 425 17.80 16.23 -1.21
N GLY A 426 18.17 15.82 -2.44
CA GLY A 426 19.55 15.55 -2.83
C GLY A 426 20.44 16.78 -2.91
N SER A 427 19.87 17.99 -2.98
CA SER A 427 20.63 19.25 -2.96
C SER A 427 21.12 19.64 -1.56
N ARG A 428 20.67 18.93 -0.51
CA ARG A 428 21.26 19.05 0.83
C ARG A 428 22.72 18.61 0.81
N THR A 429 23.55 19.27 1.61
CA THR A 429 24.98 18.94 1.71
C THR A 429 25.28 18.07 2.92
N ALA A 430 26.21 17.13 2.76
CA ALA A 430 26.82 16.36 3.83
C ALA A 430 28.35 16.37 3.69
N PRO A 431 29.12 16.26 4.79
CA PRO A 431 30.56 16.15 4.72
C PRO A 431 30.98 14.82 4.10
N CYS A 432 31.90 14.87 3.13
CA CYS A 432 32.50 13.68 2.53
C CYS A 432 33.34 12.92 3.58
N GLY A 433 33.12 11.62 3.74
CA GLY A 433 33.86 10.80 4.70
C GLY A 433 35.37 10.70 4.43
N SER A 434 35.82 10.92 3.19
CA SER A 434 37.23 10.81 2.82
C SER A 434 38.01 12.13 2.92
N CYS A 435 37.37 13.27 2.70
CA CYS A 435 38.06 14.57 2.70
C CYS A 435 37.38 15.68 3.52
N GLY A 436 36.25 15.42 4.15
CA GLY A 436 35.52 16.38 4.99
C GLY A 436 34.83 17.52 4.24
N ARG A 437 34.98 17.63 2.91
CA ARG A 437 34.31 18.67 2.11
C ARG A 437 32.80 18.48 2.14
N SER A 438 32.05 19.57 2.33
CA SER A 438 30.60 19.55 2.18
C SER A 438 30.24 19.40 0.70
N VAL A 439 29.53 18.33 0.37
CA VAL A 439 29.12 17.98 -1.00
C VAL A 439 27.63 17.70 -0.99
N MET A 440 26.91 18.12 -2.03
CA MET A 440 25.49 17.78 -2.18
C MET A 440 25.32 16.26 -2.23
N LEU A 441 24.32 15.72 -1.53
CA LEU A 441 24.07 14.28 -1.48
C LEU A 441 23.91 13.69 -2.89
N LYS A 442 23.25 14.41 -3.79
CA LYS A 442 23.07 14.01 -5.19
C LYS A 442 24.36 14.00 -6.02
N GLU A 443 25.41 14.71 -5.60
CA GLU A 443 26.70 14.75 -6.30
C GLU A 443 27.80 13.96 -5.58
N MET A 444 27.46 13.26 -4.48
CA MET A 444 28.45 12.56 -3.66
C MET A 444 29.16 11.43 -4.43
N ASP A 445 28.43 10.75 -5.33
CA ASP A 445 28.99 9.70 -6.19
C ASP A 445 29.97 10.28 -7.21
N ILE A 446 29.60 11.40 -7.86
CA ILE A 446 30.47 12.12 -8.80
C ILE A 446 31.71 12.66 -8.07
N HIS A 447 31.54 13.20 -6.86
CA HIS A 447 32.67 13.65 -6.04
C HIS A 447 33.62 12.51 -5.69
N ALA A 448 33.09 11.36 -5.25
CA ALA A 448 33.90 10.19 -4.93
C ALA A 448 34.71 9.72 -6.15
N ILE A 449 34.09 9.71 -7.34
CA ILE A 449 34.77 9.37 -8.59
C ILE A 449 35.84 10.42 -8.93
N ALA A 450 35.48 11.69 -9.04
CA ALA A 450 36.37 12.74 -9.54
C ALA A 450 37.53 13.08 -8.59
N VAL A 451 37.34 12.90 -7.28
CA VAL A 451 38.30 13.34 -6.25
C VAL A 451 39.01 12.16 -5.58
N HIS A 452 38.38 10.98 -5.52
CA HIS A 452 38.87 9.84 -4.74
C HIS A 452 39.12 8.56 -5.55
N GLN A 453 38.71 8.45 -6.82
CA GLN A 453 39.23 7.36 -7.65
C GLN A 453 40.72 7.59 -7.92
N LYS A 454 41.55 6.72 -7.34
CA LYS A 454 42.93 6.55 -7.78
C LYS A 454 42.90 5.85 -9.15
N SER A 455 43.56 6.46 -10.14
CA SER A 455 43.94 5.77 -11.39
C SER A 455 44.80 4.54 -11.12
#